data_AF-A0A2V3UBN4-F1
#
_entry.id   AF-A0A2V3UBN4-F1
#
_cell.length_a   1.000
_cell.length_b   1.000
_cell.length_c   1.000
_cell.angle_alpha   90.00
_cell.angle_beta   90.00
_cell.angle_gamma   90.00
#
_symmetry.space_group_name_H-M   'P 1'
#
loop_
_entity.id
_entity.type
_entity.pdbx_description
1 polymer ?
#
loop_
_entity_poly.entity_id
_entity_poly.type
_entity_poly.pdbx_seq_one_letter_code
_entity_poly.pdbx_strand_id
1 'polypeptide(L)'
;MAGNWQSGWRVSRKREFQRFDALPPSVRQIVSRAPYPYVVAGIVRQLRKHLANGGDAATFRNSLIAGICLDIQRSARKTYGKHHPDALRSRLEGLRAGARP
;
A
#
# COMPACT_ATOMS: atom_id res chain seq x y z
N MET A 1 -8.96 -0.17 -28.92
CA MET A 1 -8.22 0.52 -27.83
C MET A 1 -8.73 0.01 -26.50
N ALA A 2 -8.01 -0.91 -25.86
CA ALA A 2 -8.41 -1.46 -24.56
C ALA A 2 -8.39 -0.34 -23.51
N GLY A 3 -9.51 -0.13 -22.82
CA GLY A 3 -9.59 0.91 -21.79
C GLY A 3 -8.59 0.63 -20.68
N ASN A 4 -7.76 1.63 -20.34
CA ASN A 4 -6.79 1.53 -19.26
C ASN A 4 -7.53 1.47 -17.92
N TRP A 5 -7.99 0.27 -17.54
CA TRP A 5 -8.68 0.01 -16.29
C TRP A 5 -7.84 -0.92 -15.42
N GLN A 6 -7.64 -0.57 -14.15
CA GLN A 6 -6.94 -1.40 -13.18
C GLN A 6 -7.71 -1.38 -11.87
N SER A 7 -8.10 -2.56 -11.37
CA SER A 7 -8.84 -2.70 -10.11
C SER A 7 -10.11 -1.82 -10.02
N GLY A 8 -10.83 -1.65 -11.12
CA GLY A 8 -12.04 -0.81 -11.19
C GLY A 8 -11.79 0.69 -11.38
N TRP A 9 -10.53 1.12 -11.56
CA TRP A 9 -10.16 2.51 -11.78
C TRP A 9 -9.77 2.78 -13.22
N ARG A 10 -10.21 3.91 -13.78
CA ARG A 10 -9.67 4.43 -15.04
C ARG A 10 -8.28 5.01 -14.79
N VAL A 11 -7.26 4.32 -15.28
CA VAL A 11 -5.84 4.66 -15.14
C VAL A 11 -5.37 5.46 -16.35
N SER A 12 -4.68 6.56 -16.11
CA SER A 12 -3.95 7.28 -17.16
C SER A 12 -2.53 7.48 -16.64
N ARG A 13 -1.53 6.95 -17.36
CA ARG A 13 -0.13 6.94 -16.91
C ARG A 13 0.36 8.34 -16.52
N LYS A 14 0.03 9.35 -17.33
CA LYS A 14 0.34 10.77 -17.06
C LYS A 14 -0.32 11.27 -15.77
N ARG A 15 -1.60 10.94 -15.54
CA ARG A 15 -2.32 11.36 -14.34
C ARG A 15 -1.86 10.62 -13.09
N GLU A 16 -1.52 9.34 -13.20
CA GLU A 16 -0.94 8.58 -12.07
C GLU A 16 0.43 9.13 -11.68
N PHE A 17 1.26 9.50 -12.66
CA PHE A 17 2.56 10.12 -12.38
C PHE A 17 2.41 11.47 -11.66
N GLN A 18 1.52 12.34 -12.14
CA GLN A 18 1.20 13.60 -11.46
C GLN A 18 0.69 13.39 -10.03
N ARG A 19 -0.14 12.36 -9.80
CA ARG A 19 -0.64 12.01 -8.47
C ARG A 19 0.48 11.51 -7.56
N PHE A 20 1.40 10.73 -8.11
CA PHE A 20 2.56 10.21 -7.39
C PHE A 20 3.49 11.36 -6.94
N ASP A 21 3.73 12.34 -7.82
CA ASP A 21 4.51 13.54 -7.51
C ASP A 21 3.82 14.48 -6.51
N ALA A 22 2.50 14.40 -6.38
CA ALA A 22 1.73 15.15 -5.38
C ALA A 22 1.68 14.45 -4.00
N LEU A 23 2.10 13.18 -3.90
CA LEU A 23 2.13 12.49 -2.61
C LEU A 23 3.22 13.05 -1.69
N PRO A 24 3.00 13.06 -0.36
CA PRO A 24 4.05 13.34 0.61
C PRO A 24 5.28 12.45 0.37
N PRO A 25 6.51 12.97 0.51
CA PRO A 25 7.72 12.20 0.23
C PRO A 25 7.80 10.85 0.96
N SER A 26 7.35 10.81 2.21
CA SER A 26 7.32 9.61 3.04
C SER A 26 6.38 8.52 2.50
N VAL A 27 5.26 8.92 1.91
CA VAL A 27 4.29 8.00 1.27
C VAL A 27 4.82 7.55 -0.09
N ARG A 28 5.41 8.48 -0.86
CA ARG A 28 5.99 8.21 -2.18
C ARG A 28 7.05 7.10 -2.14
N GLN A 29 7.94 7.16 -1.14
CA GLN A 29 8.98 6.13 -0.95
C GLN A 29 8.37 4.74 -0.78
N ILE A 30 7.28 4.60 -0.01
CA ILE A 30 6.63 3.31 0.21
C ILE A 30 5.98 2.80 -1.08
N VAL A 31 5.25 3.68 -1.78
CA VAL A 31 4.60 3.33 -3.05
C VAL A 31 5.62 2.89 -4.10
N SER A 32 6.79 3.56 -4.17
CA SER A 32 7.86 3.19 -5.10
C SER A 32 8.51 1.83 -4.83
N ARG A 33 8.46 1.37 -3.57
CA ARG A 33 9.03 0.09 -3.12
C ARG A 33 8.00 -1.03 -3.03
N ALA A 34 6.74 -0.73 -3.33
CA ALA A 34 5.67 -1.70 -3.19
C ALA A 34 5.84 -2.84 -4.21
N PRO A 35 5.67 -4.11 -3.81
CA PRO A 35 5.89 -5.25 -4.69
C PRO A 35 4.76 -5.47 -5.72
N TYR A 36 3.65 -4.75 -5.58
CA TYR A 36 2.49 -4.84 -6.47
C TYR A 36 2.21 -3.48 -7.11
N PRO A 37 1.62 -3.47 -8.33
CA PRO A 37 1.22 -2.23 -8.98
C PRO A 37 -0.04 -1.67 -8.31
N TYR A 38 0.15 -0.80 -7.32
CA TYR A 38 -0.95 -0.08 -6.68
C TYR A 38 -1.44 1.08 -7.55
N VAL A 39 -2.77 1.29 -7.57
CA VAL A 39 -3.36 2.47 -8.22
C VAL A 39 -3.16 3.69 -7.31
N VAL A 40 -2.33 4.64 -7.75
CA VAL A 40 -1.96 5.84 -6.99
C VAL A 40 -3.18 6.71 -6.73
N ALA A 41 -4.14 6.77 -7.67
CA ALA A 41 -5.42 7.43 -7.43
C ALA A 41 -6.17 6.89 -6.19
N GLY A 42 -6.13 5.57 -5.97
CA GLY A 42 -6.71 4.93 -4.80
C GLY A 42 -6.02 5.33 -3.51
N ILE A 43 -4.68 5.36 -3.52
CA ILE A 43 -3.85 5.78 -2.38
C ILE A 43 -4.11 7.25 -2.05
N VAL A 44 -4.16 8.14 -3.06
CA VAL A 44 -4.47 9.56 -2.86
C VAL A 44 -5.86 9.75 -2.23
N ARG A 45 -6.87 8.99 -2.68
CA ARG A 45 -8.21 9.03 -2.09
C ARG A 45 -8.19 8.61 -0.62
N GLN A 46 -7.47 7.54 -0.29
CA GLN A 46 -7.34 7.06 1.09
C GLN A 46 -6.58 8.07 1.97
N LEU A 47 -5.49 8.66 1.46
CA LEU A 47 -4.75 9.71 2.16
C LEU A 47 -5.64 10.92 2.45
N ARG A 48 -6.38 11.42 1.46
CA ARG A 48 -7.30 12.54 1.64
C ARG A 48 -8.37 12.25 2.71
N LYS A 49 -8.95 11.04 2.67
CA LYS A 49 -9.92 10.61 3.70
C LYS A 49 -9.28 10.53 5.09
N HIS A 50 -8.06 10.02 5.18
CA HIS A 50 -7.32 9.92 6.44
C HIS A 50 -7.03 11.30 7.04
N LEU A 51 -6.55 12.24 6.22
CA LEU A 51 -6.30 13.62 6.63
C LEU A 51 -7.60 14.34 7.03
N ALA A 52 -8.69 14.13 6.27
CA ALA A 52 -10.00 14.70 6.60
C ALA A 52 -10.56 14.21 7.93
N ASN A 53 -10.14 13.03 8.39
CA ASN A 53 -10.52 12.45 9.68
C ASN A 53 -9.58 12.88 10.83
N GLY A 54 -8.70 13.86 10.61
CA GLY A 54 -7.74 14.34 11.61
C GLY A 54 -6.47 13.49 11.74
N GLY A 55 -6.26 12.53 10.84
CA GLY A 55 -5.01 11.78 10.77
C GLY A 55 -3.89 12.60 10.12
N ASP A 56 -2.65 12.14 10.26
CA ASP A 56 -1.48 12.75 9.63
C ASP A 56 -0.86 11.82 8.56
N ALA A 57 0.11 12.35 7.80
CA ALA A 57 0.79 11.58 6.76
C ALA A 57 1.66 10.44 7.34
N ALA A 58 2.16 10.57 8.57
CA ALA A 58 3.01 9.57 9.21
C ALA A 58 2.21 8.32 9.63
N THR A 59 1.05 8.53 10.26
CA THR A 59 0.12 7.44 10.59
C THR A 59 -0.44 6.80 9.33
N PHE A 60 -0.74 7.59 8.29
CA PHE A 60 -1.16 7.04 6.99
C PHE A 60 -0.09 6.13 6.38
N ARG A 61 1.18 6.56 6.41
CA ARG A 61 2.31 5.75 5.93
C ARG A 61 2.36 4.40 6.66
N ASN A 62 2.21 4.38 7.98
CA ASN A 62 2.21 3.13 8.75
C ASN A 62 1.03 2.22 8.36
N SER A 63 -0.16 2.79 8.19
CA SER A 63 -1.34 2.05 7.70
C SER A 63 -1.13 1.49 6.29
N LEU A 64 -0.48 2.24 5.40
CA LEU A 64 -0.16 1.79 4.04
C LEU A 64 0.83 0.63 4.05
N ILE A 65 1.89 0.70 4.87
CA ILE A 65 2.84 -0.41 5.06
C ILE A 65 2.11 -1.65 5.57
N ALA A 66 1.22 -1.50 6.55
CA ALA A 66 0.43 -2.61 7.08
C ALA A 66 -0.46 -3.25 6.00
N GLY A 67 -1.12 -2.44 5.17
CA GLY A 67 -1.90 -2.92 4.03
C GLY A 67 -1.06 -3.72 3.03
N ILE A 68 0.12 -3.20 2.65
CA ILE A 68 1.04 -3.90 1.74
C ILE A 68 1.48 -5.25 2.33
N CYS A 69 1.86 -5.28 3.62
CA CYS A 69 2.25 -6.52 4.28
C CYS A 69 1.14 -7.57 4.26
N LEU A 70 -0.11 -7.17 4.52
CA LEU A 70 -1.28 -8.05 4.46
C LEU A 70 -1.54 -8.56 3.04
N ASP A 71 -1.39 -7.70 2.03
CA ASP A 71 -1.54 -8.12 0.62
C ASP A 71 -0.48 -9.15 0.24
N ILE A 72 0.77 -9.00 0.68
CA ILE A 72 1.81 -9.99 0.43
C ILE A 72 1.48 -11.32 1.12
N GLN A 73 0.98 -11.32 2.35
CA GLN A 73 0.55 -12.55 3.03
C GLN A 73 -0.61 -13.23 2.31
N ARG A 74 -1.62 -12.46 1.89
CA ARG A 74 -2.76 -13.00 1.13
C ARG A 74 -2.30 -13.61 -0.19
N SER A 75 -1.37 -12.94 -0.89
CA SER A 75 -0.77 -13.45 -2.12
C SER A 75 0.02 -14.74 -1.88
N ALA A 76 0.83 -14.79 -0.81
CA ALA A 76 1.58 -15.99 -0.42
C ALA A 76 0.65 -17.15 -0.08
N ARG A 77 -0.43 -16.90 0.67
CA ARG A 77 -1.46 -17.89 0.98
C ARG A 77 -2.16 -18.41 -0.26
N LYS A 78 -2.44 -17.54 -1.24
CA LYS A 78 -3.06 -17.93 -2.52
C LYS A 78 -2.11 -18.78 -3.37
N THR A 79 -0.83 -18.44 -3.38
CA THR A 79 0.18 -19.06 -4.26
C THR A 79 0.69 -20.39 -3.69
N TYR A 80 1.00 -20.44 -2.40
CA TYR A 80 1.66 -21.57 -1.75
C TYR A 80 0.73 -22.38 -0.83
N GLY A 81 -0.52 -21.95 -0.65
CA GLY A 81 -1.48 -22.60 0.23
C GLY A 81 -1.39 -22.15 1.69
N LYS A 82 -2.39 -22.55 2.49
CA LYS A 82 -2.60 -22.07 3.87
C LYS A 82 -1.56 -22.54 4.89
N HIS A 83 -0.78 -23.56 4.56
CA HIS A 83 0.21 -24.17 5.47
C HIS A 83 1.64 -23.70 5.21
N HIS A 84 1.86 -22.84 4.21
CA HIS A 84 3.19 -22.33 3.91
C HIS A 84 3.65 -21.36 5.01
N PRO A 85 4.89 -21.46 5.50
CA PRO A 85 5.39 -20.58 6.57
C PRO A 85 5.25 -19.09 6.25
N ASP A 86 5.46 -18.67 5.00
CA ASP A 86 5.26 -17.26 4.60
C ASP A 86 3.79 -16.81 4.57
N ALA A 87 2.83 -17.75 4.50
CA ALA A 87 1.41 -17.43 4.56
C ALA A 87 0.93 -17.16 6.00
N LEU A 88 1.69 -17.65 6.99
CA LEU A 88 1.41 -17.49 8.42
C LEU A 88 2.25 -16.38 9.06
N ARG A 89 3.36 -15.98 8.42
CA ARG A 89 4.31 -15.02 9.00
C ARG A 89 3.79 -13.57 8.94
N SER A 90 3.59 -12.97 10.11
CA SER A 90 3.33 -11.53 10.22
C SER A 90 4.58 -10.71 9.92
N ARG A 91 4.62 -10.00 8.79
CA ARG A 91 5.73 -9.06 8.51
C ARG A 91 5.66 -7.79 9.38
N LEU A 92 4.60 -7.63 10.17
CA LEU A 92 4.41 -6.52 11.10
C LEU A 92 4.87 -6.86 12.53
N GLU A 93 5.03 -8.14 12.88
CA GLU A 93 5.45 -8.55 14.23
C GLU A 93 6.87 -8.09 14.58
N GLY A 94 7.79 -8.06 13.61
CA GLY A 94 9.14 -7.53 13.83
C GLY A 94 9.18 -6.02 14.11
N LEU A 95 8.20 -5.25 13.62
CA LEU A 95 8.08 -3.81 13.90
C LEU A 95 7.54 -3.55 15.31
N ARG A 96 6.66 -4.42 15.83
CA ARG A 96 6.16 -4.34 17.21
C ARG A 96 7.19 -4.82 18.24
N ALA A 97 7.97 -5.85 17.91
CA ALA A 97 9.04 -6.35 18.78
C ALA A 97 10.28 -5.44 18.83
N GLY A 98 10.42 -4.52 17.86
CA GLY A 98 11.45 -3.48 17.83
C GLY A 98 11.11 -2.20 18.59
N ALA A 99 9.88 -2.07 19.13
CA ALA A 99 9.58 -1.12 20.18
C ALA A 99 10.10 -1.67 21.52
N ARG A 100 11.43 -1.83 21.63
CA ARG A 100 12.09 -1.98 22.94
C ARG A 100 12.12 -0.60 23.60
N PRO A 101 11.82 -0.49 24.91
CA PRO A 101 12.07 0.74 25.67
C PRO A 101 13.54 1.14 25.63
#